data_AF-A0A660U5K0-F1
#
_entry.id   AF-A0A660U5K0-F1
#
_cell.length_a   1.000
_cell.length_b   1.000
_cell.length_c   1.000
_cell.angle_alpha   90.00
_cell.angle_beta   90.00
_cell.angle_gamma   90.00
#
_symmetry.space_group_name_H-M   'P 1'
#
loop_
_entity.id
_entity.type
_entity.pdbx_description
1 polymer ?
#
loop_
_entity_poly.entity_id
_entity_poly.type
_entity_poly.pdbx_seq_one_letter_code
_entity_poly.pdbx_strand_id
1 'polypeptide(L)'
;MEERLSNLICGALLHDIGKILYRAGEGRGNHAERGADFLRALNFPDGIVNLCRFHHDSELRGSRSADHLILCESDWLSSAERPEKEEAEERGRWEPYVPLLNPFSKLSLNHSEEPSYTGEWSFFPVRPLEGEDLPFPSADPKLSGEEEYRKLVESLKGRLESLPPNPELLLPVLEGSLSFVPSETRLAPAEGGMEVSVRGFKADPARMPDISLFDHLKTTAAIASAMFLYLLERGDEGFEEGLSSWDVIRRRDEARYLLVGGDISGVQRFIYTISSKGALKGLRARSFWLEMLTQHVAAQIIERLHLSSANIIFCGGGRFLLLLPNTEGAREVLRQIKTLVNRWLYDRHGLRLYLALGFVPLCGMAFLSSWWKWRGRRDGIPRPLRAEVERAFYQCDSCEFARGESCSLLGELKPRPLTIPDALEALNRRLGEEKGKKFADMLDFRPREQERGRCEQGCEDVPFECQICHVENVKIFRHANPPDADPIHACPFCFQLWKLGRLLPRVRFLARFPEGVEVSASSDKAALFELPGAVYLAAADLREIEEAARAKPEALFVLNSFEPGFRPLLIANYIVDPEESPDFKS
;
A
#
# COMPACT_ATOMS: atom_id res chain seq x y z
N MET A 1 -10.89 -12.34 18.59
CA MET A 1 -10.64 -10.94 18.14
C MET A 1 -9.94 -10.87 16.80
N GLU A 2 -8.80 -11.53 16.61
CA GLU A 2 -8.10 -11.56 15.30
C GLU A 2 -8.99 -12.05 14.14
N GLU A 3 -9.77 -13.11 14.34
CA GLU A 3 -10.71 -13.60 13.32
C GLU A 3 -11.78 -12.56 12.95
N ARG A 4 -12.29 -11.81 13.94
CA ARG A 4 -13.28 -10.75 13.73
C ARG A 4 -12.70 -9.60 12.91
N LEU A 5 -11.47 -9.18 13.23
CA LEU A 5 -10.73 -8.18 12.44
C LEU A 5 -10.47 -8.68 11.02
N SER A 6 -10.04 -9.94 10.85
CA SER A 6 -9.82 -10.54 9.54
C SER A 6 -11.11 -10.58 8.71
N ASN A 7 -12.23 -10.97 9.31
CA ASN A 7 -13.55 -10.97 8.65
C ASN A 7 -13.99 -9.55 8.27
N LEU A 8 -13.76 -8.55 9.12
CA LEU A 8 -14.04 -7.15 8.80
C LEU A 8 -13.20 -6.67 7.61
N ILE A 9 -11.90 -6.98 7.57
CA ILE A 9 -11.02 -6.61 6.46
C ILE A 9 -11.47 -7.31 5.16
N CYS A 10 -11.74 -8.62 5.20
CA CYS A 10 -12.26 -9.34 4.04
C CYS A 10 -13.61 -8.79 3.58
N GLY A 11 -14.51 -8.48 4.51
CA GLY A 11 -15.79 -7.83 4.23
C GLY A 11 -15.61 -6.47 3.56
N ALA A 12 -14.69 -5.64 4.06
CA ALA A 12 -14.36 -4.35 3.45
C ALA A 12 -13.78 -4.48 2.04
N LEU A 13 -12.96 -5.49 1.78
CA LEU A 13 -12.39 -5.77 0.47
C LEU A 13 -13.41 -6.34 -0.53
N LEU A 14 -14.53 -6.88 -0.07
CA LEU A 14 -15.51 -7.58 -0.92
C LEU A 14 -16.89 -6.92 -0.94
N HIS A 15 -17.15 -5.90 -0.11
CA HIS A 15 -18.50 -5.36 0.10
C HIS A 15 -19.17 -4.90 -1.20
N ASP A 16 -18.38 -4.34 -2.10
CA ASP A 16 -18.82 -3.74 -3.35
C ASP A 16 -18.59 -4.65 -4.57
N ILE A 17 -18.24 -5.92 -4.37
CA ILE A 17 -17.96 -6.86 -5.48
C ILE A 17 -19.17 -7.06 -6.40
N GLY A 18 -20.38 -6.88 -5.89
CA GLY A 18 -21.58 -6.96 -6.73
C GLY A 18 -21.71 -5.86 -7.78
N LYS A 19 -20.91 -4.79 -7.71
CA LYS A 19 -20.87 -3.76 -8.77
C LYS A 19 -20.41 -4.34 -10.10
N ILE A 20 -19.41 -5.23 -10.11
CA ILE A 20 -18.95 -5.87 -11.36
C ILE A 20 -19.96 -6.89 -11.88
N LEU A 21 -20.65 -7.61 -10.98
CA LEU A 21 -21.72 -8.56 -11.35
C LEU A 21 -22.90 -7.83 -12.00
N TYR A 22 -23.28 -6.68 -11.43
CA TYR A 22 -24.30 -5.82 -12.01
C TYR A 22 -23.93 -5.38 -13.44
N ARG A 23 -22.68 -4.96 -13.66
CA ARG A 23 -22.18 -4.52 -14.98
C ARG A 23 -22.04 -5.67 -15.98
N ALA A 24 -21.77 -6.89 -15.51
CA ALA A 24 -21.75 -8.11 -16.32
C ALA A 24 -23.16 -8.64 -16.67
N GLY A 25 -24.22 -8.06 -16.10
CA GLY A 25 -25.59 -8.55 -16.26
C GLY A 25 -25.89 -9.83 -15.46
N GLU A 26 -25.08 -10.16 -14.45
CA GLU A 26 -25.18 -11.41 -13.68
C GLU A 26 -25.90 -11.24 -12.34
N GLY A 27 -26.77 -12.20 -12.00
CA GLY A 27 -27.52 -12.22 -10.74
C GLY A 27 -28.80 -11.37 -10.76
N ARG A 28 -29.49 -11.31 -9.62
CA ARG A 28 -30.73 -10.55 -9.41
C ARG A 28 -30.57 -9.61 -8.22
N GLY A 29 -31.40 -8.58 -8.18
CA GLY A 29 -31.38 -7.61 -7.08
C GLY A 29 -30.35 -6.49 -7.25
N ASN A 30 -30.13 -5.75 -6.16
CA ASN A 30 -29.12 -4.69 -6.09
C ASN A 30 -27.69 -5.26 -6.01
N HIS A 31 -26.66 -4.40 -6.01
CA HIS A 31 -25.28 -4.90 -6.00
C HIS A 31 -24.91 -5.61 -4.70
N ALA A 32 -25.43 -5.18 -3.54
CA ALA A 32 -25.17 -5.83 -2.27
C ALA A 32 -25.74 -7.27 -2.24
N GLU A 33 -26.93 -7.48 -2.81
CA GLU A 33 -27.57 -8.79 -2.99
C GLU A 33 -26.75 -9.70 -3.92
N ARG A 34 -26.39 -9.19 -5.11
CA ARG A 34 -25.59 -9.93 -6.08
C ARG A 34 -24.25 -10.36 -5.50
N GLY A 35 -23.57 -9.44 -4.80
CA GLY A 35 -22.30 -9.71 -4.15
C GLY A 35 -22.42 -10.79 -3.08
N ALA A 36 -23.42 -10.69 -2.20
CA ALA A 36 -23.64 -11.68 -1.14
C ALA A 36 -23.95 -13.08 -1.70
N ASP A 37 -24.79 -13.17 -2.73
CA ASP A 37 -25.12 -14.45 -3.37
C ASP A 37 -23.90 -15.06 -4.08
N PHE A 38 -23.09 -14.24 -4.74
CA PHE A 38 -21.84 -14.66 -5.35
C PHE A 38 -20.84 -15.21 -4.33
N LEU A 39 -20.61 -14.49 -3.22
CA LEU A 39 -19.71 -14.94 -2.16
C LEU A 39 -20.22 -16.21 -1.46
N ARG A 40 -21.53 -16.34 -1.26
CA ARG A 40 -22.14 -17.54 -0.70
C ARG A 40 -21.96 -18.75 -1.62
N ALA A 41 -22.11 -18.58 -2.94
CA ALA A 41 -21.85 -19.63 -3.92
C ALA A 41 -20.38 -20.10 -3.93
N LEU A 42 -19.46 -19.21 -3.53
CA LEU A 42 -18.04 -19.49 -3.37
C LEU A 42 -17.67 -20.02 -1.97
N ASN A 43 -18.65 -20.31 -1.11
CA ASN A 43 -18.47 -20.81 0.26
C ASN A 43 -17.67 -19.87 1.17
N PHE A 44 -17.75 -18.55 0.96
CA PHE A 44 -17.20 -17.60 1.94
C PHE A 44 -17.98 -17.66 3.26
N PRO A 45 -17.31 -17.45 4.41
CA PRO A 45 -17.96 -17.43 5.73
C PRO A 45 -19.13 -16.43 5.80
N ASP A 46 -20.20 -16.80 6.48
CA ASP A 46 -21.40 -15.95 6.64
C ASP A 46 -21.09 -14.58 7.23
N GLY A 47 -20.08 -14.47 8.11
CA GLY A 47 -19.62 -13.20 8.66
C GLY A 47 -19.19 -12.21 7.56
N ILE A 48 -18.50 -12.68 6.52
CA ILE A 48 -18.04 -11.87 5.38
C ILE A 48 -19.20 -11.61 4.42
N VAL A 49 -20.03 -12.63 4.16
CA VAL A 49 -21.21 -12.52 3.28
C VAL A 49 -22.20 -11.48 3.81
N ASN A 50 -22.43 -11.46 5.13
CA ASN A 50 -23.34 -10.50 5.77
C ASN A 50 -22.80 -9.07 5.71
N LEU A 51 -21.49 -8.87 5.91
CA LEU A 51 -20.85 -7.57 5.73
C LEU A 51 -21.03 -7.06 4.29
N CYS A 52 -20.90 -7.93 3.29
CA CYS A 52 -21.21 -7.56 1.90
C CYS A 52 -22.71 -7.28 1.69
N ARG A 53 -23.60 -8.05 2.31
CA ARG A 53 -25.05 -7.88 2.12
C ARG A 53 -25.60 -6.59 2.72
N PHE A 54 -25.05 -6.15 3.86
CA PHE A 54 -25.62 -5.07 4.70
C PHE A 54 -24.63 -3.93 4.95
N HIS A 55 -24.02 -3.38 3.91
CA HIS A 55 -23.07 -2.27 4.04
C HIS A 55 -23.69 -0.88 3.81
N HIS A 56 -24.97 -0.78 3.42
CA HIS A 56 -25.67 0.51 3.23
C HIS A 56 -26.34 1.00 4.52
N ASP A 57 -26.24 2.30 4.81
CA ASP A 57 -26.85 2.94 6.00
C ASP A 57 -28.35 2.66 6.15
N SER A 58 -29.08 2.66 5.02
CA SER A 58 -30.53 2.39 5.01
C SER A 58 -30.89 0.99 5.51
N GLU A 59 -29.99 0.02 5.32
CA GLU A 59 -30.16 -1.38 5.73
C GLU A 59 -29.75 -1.59 7.21
N LEU A 60 -29.02 -0.64 7.80
CA LEU A 60 -28.46 -0.71 9.15
C LEU A 60 -29.25 0.09 10.20
N ARG A 61 -30.40 0.67 9.85
CA ARG A 61 -31.22 1.44 10.81
C ARG A 61 -31.69 0.55 11.97
N GLY A 62 -31.08 0.76 13.15
CA GLY A 62 -31.34 -0.02 14.37
C GLY A 62 -30.36 -1.18 14.59
N SER A 63 -29.45 -1.46 13.65
CA SER A 63 -28.33 -2.37 13.87
C SER A 63 -27.42 -1.84 14.96
N ARG A 64 -26.97 -2.75 15.83
CA ARG A 64 -25.91 -2.48 16.81
C ARG A 64 -24.60 -3.17 16.44
N SER A 65 -24.52 -3.86 15.30
CA SER A 65 -23.30 -4.57 14.92
C SER A 65 -22.17 -3.58 14.64
N ALA A 66 -21.19 -3.53 15.53
CA ALA A 66 -20.04 -2.63 15.41
C ALA A 66 -19.34 -2.79 14.05
N ASP A 67 -19.17 -4.02 13.58
CA ASP A 67 -18.42 -4.30 12.34
C ASP A 67 -19.13 -3.76 11.09
N HIS A 68 -20.46 -3.90 11.01
CA HIS A 68 -21.24 -3.33 9.92
C HIS A 68 -21.25 -1.80 9.95
N LEU A 69 -21.35 -1.21 11.15
CA LEU A 69 -21.30 0.25 11.32
C LEU A 69 -19.93 0.80 10.93
N ILE A 70 -18.83 0.14 11.34
CA ILE A 70 -17.46 0.51 10.96
C ILE A 70 -17.30 0.41 9.44
N LEU A 71 -17.74 -0.69 8.82
CA LEU A 71 -17.63 -0.87 7.37
C LEU A 71 -18.37 0.24 6.62
N CYS A 72 -19.62 0.51 6.98
CA CYS A 72 -20.42 1.54 6.33
C CYS A 72 -19.80 2.94 6.50
N GLU A 73 -19.31 3.28 7.70
CA GLU A 73 -18.61 4.57 7.90
C GLU A 73 -17.28 4.62 7.13
N SER A 74 -16.56 3.52 7.03
CA SER A 74 -15.27 3.46 6.34
C SER A 74 -15.43 3.57 4.81
N ASP A 75 -16.44 2.93 4.23
CA ASP A 75 -16.81 3.06 2.81
C ASP A 75 -17.18 4.52 2.51
N TRP A 76 -17.94 5.12 3.42
CA TRP A 76 -18.32 6.51 3.30
C TRP A 76 -17.11 7.45 3.36
N LEU A 77 -16.24 7.32 4.38
CA LEU A 77 -15.02 8.12 4.52
C LEU A 77 -14.04 7.94 3.35
N SER A 78 -13.94 6.72 2.81
CA SER A 78 -13.10 6.39 1.66
C SER A 78 -13.52 7.08 0.36
N SER A 79 -14.73 7.66 0.32
CA SER A 79 -15.30 8.25 -0.90
C SER A 79 -15.87 9.66 -0.69
N ALA A 80 -15.64 10.23 0.50
CA ALA A 80 -16.26 11.45 0.94
C ALA A 80 -15.62 12.73 0.38
N GLU A 81 -14.47 12.63 -0.31
CA GLU A 81 -13.89 13.76 -1.03
C GLU A 81 -14.78 14.26 -2.20
N ARG A 82 -15.90 13.57 -2.47
CA ARG A 82 -16.81 13.78 -3.61
C ARG A 82 -18.22 14.26 -3.20
N PRO A 83 -18.37 15.39 -2.49
CA PRO A 83 -19.67 15.92 -2.06
C PRO A 83 -20.67 16.19 -3.21
N GLU A 84 -20.15 16.37 -4.42
CA GLU A 84 -20.89 16.67 -5.65
C GLU A 84 -21.71 15.46 -6.16
N LYS A 85 -21.52 14.30 -5.51
CA LYS A 85 -22.36 13.09 -5.61
C LYS A 85 -23.84 13.34 -5.35
N GLU A 86 -24.24 14.35 -4.59
CA GLU A 86 -25.67 14.65 -4.42
C GLU A 86 -26.16 15.79 -5.31
N GLU A 87 -25.28 16.71 -5.72
CA GLU A 87 -25.62 17.76 -6.70
C GLU A 87 -26.03 17.16 -8.06
N ALA A 88 -25.38 16.08 -8.48
CA ALA A 88 -25.72 15.39 -9.72
C ALA A 88 -26.84 14.32 -9.56
N GLU A 89 -27.50 14.16 -8.40
CA GLU A 89 -28.67 13.26 -8.28
C GLU A 89 -29.86 13.75 -9.12
N GLU A 90 -29.98 15.07 -9.29
CA GLU A 90 -31.08 15.67 -10.05
C GLU A 90 -30.81 15.75 -11.57
N ARG A 91 -29.54 15.71 -12.00
CA ARG A 91 -29.14 15.97 -13.41
C ARG A 91 -28.12 14.99 -14.02
N GLY A 92 -27.62 14.04 -13.24
CA GLY A 92 -26.63 13.06 -13.67
C GLY A 92 -27.23 11.87 -14.42
N ARG A 93 -26.36 11.08 -15.08
CA ARG A 93 -26.74 9.84 -15.77
C ARG A 93 -25.98 8.66 -15.19
N TRP A 94 -26.72 7.60 -14.85
CA TRP A 94 -26.12 6.29 -14.58
C TRP A 94 -25.71 5.63 -15.90
N GLU A 95 -24.41 5.33 -16.04
CA GLU A 95 -23.85 4.67 -17.22
C GLU A 95 -22.98 3.49 -16.77
N PRO A 96 -23.49 2.25 -16.78
CA PRO A 96 -22.79 1.08 -16.23
C PRO A 96 -21.40 0.82 -16.81
N TYR A 97 -21.15 1.29 -18.02
CA TYR A 97 -19.92 1.05 -18.78
C TYR A 97 -19.05 2.30 -18.92
N VAL A 98 -19.12 3.23 -17.97
CA VAL A 98 -18.13 4.30 -17.87
C VAL A 98 -16.74 3.68 -17.73
N PRO A 99 -15.73 4.13 -18.51
CA PRO A 99 -14.36 3.72 -18.30
C PRO A 99 -13.70 4.55 -17.18
N LEU A 100 -12.66 4.00 -16.56
CA LEU A 100 -11.87 4.71 -15.57
C LEU A 100 -11.06 5.82 -16.25
N LEU A 101 -11.26 7.07 -15.84
CA LEU A 101 -10.48 8.21 -16.32
C LEU A 101 -9.06 8.12 -15.77
N ASN A 102 -8.06 8.39 -16.62
CA ASN A 102 -6.68 8.52 -16.21
C ASN A 102 -6.54 9.69 -15.21
N PRO A 103 -6.06 9.45 -13.97
CA PRO A 103 -5.89 10.52 -12.98
C PRO A 103 -5.00 11.67 -13.47
N PHE A 104 -4.03 11.37 -14.35
CA PHE A 104 -3.15 12.38 -14.94
C PHE A 104 -3.89 13.35 -15.88
N SER A 105 -5.04 12.97 -16.42
CA SER A 105 -5.89 13.87 -17.22
C SER A 105 -6.51 14.99 -16.38
N LYS A 106 -6.56 14.87 -15.05
CA LYS A 106 -7.07 15.91 -14.14
C LYS A 106 -5.99 16.84 -13.59
N LEU A 107 -4.71 16.59 -13.89
CA LEU A 107 -3.62 17.41 -13.35
C LEU A 107 -3.45 18.70 -14.15
N SER A 108 -3.40 19.82 -13.42
CA SER A 108 -3.00 21.10 -13.96
C SER A 108 -1.48 21.19 -14.03
N LEU A 109 -0.93 21.44 -15.21
CA LEU A 109 0.50 21.75 -15.37
C LEU A 109 0.84 23.20 -14.99
N ASN A 110 -0.19 24.06 -14.93
CA ASN A 110 -0.06 25.36 -14.32
C ASN A 110 -0.20 25.15 -12.82
N HIS A 111 0.82 25.50 -12.04
CA HIS A 111 0.81 25.48 -10.57
C HIS A 111 -0.19 26.50 -9.97
N SER A 112 -1.32 26.75 -10.63
CA SER A 112 -2.46 27.53 -10.17
C SER A 112 -3.37 26.66 -9.30
N GLU A 113 -4.09 27.31 -8.38
CA GLU A 113 -5.18 26.66 -7.62
C GLU A 113 -6.38 26.32 -8.51
N GLU A 114 -6.51 26.99 -9.66
CA GLU A 114 -7.51 26.65 -10.68
C GLU A 114 -6.98 25.53 -11.59
N PRO A 115 -7.75 24.47 -11.84
CA PRO A 115 -7.32 23.40 -12.72
C PRO A 115 -7.22 23.86 -14.17
N SER A 116 -6.02 23.80 -14.75
CA SER A 116 -5.79 23.98 -16.18
C SER A 116 -5.69 22.61 -16.85
N TYR A 117 -6.82 22.08 -17.32
CA TYR A 117 -6.85 20.82 -18.06
C TYR A 117 -6.28 20.98 -19.47
N THR A 118 -5.57 19.96 -19.96
CA THR A 118 -4.98 19.94 -21.31
C THR A 118 -6.01 19.72 -22.42
N GLY A 119 -7.23 19.30 -22.05
CA GLY A 119 -8.27 18.87 -22.99
C GLY A 119 -8.03 17.48 -23.60
N GLU A 120 -6.94 16.80 -23.21
CA GLU A 120 -6.62 15.44 -23.64
C GLU A 120 -7.04 14.43 -22.56
N TRP A 121 -8.22 13.85 -22.78
CA TRP A 121 -8.80 12.84 -21.90
C TRP A 121 -8.36 11.45 -22.33
N SER A 122 -7.88 10.66 -21.38
CA SER A 122 -7.50 9.27 -21.64
C SER A 122 -8.12 8.36 -20.58
N PHE A 123 -8.49 7.16 -21.00
CA PHE A 123 -9.27 6.20 -20.22
C PHE A 123 -8.62 4.84 -20.23
N PHE A 124 -8.71 4.13 -19.12
CA PHE A 124 -8.25 2.76 -19.02
C PHE A 124 -9.33 1.77 -19.47
N PRO A 125 -8.96 0.72 -20.23
CA PRO A 125 -9.88 -0.37 -20.56
C PRO A 125 -10.11 -1.27 -19.34
N VAL A 126 -11.30 -1.87 -19.24
CA VAL A 126 -11.58 -2.89 -18.21
C VAL A 126 -10.88 -4.18 -18.60
N ARG A 127 -9.69 -4.39 -18.03
CA ARG A 127 -8.86 -5.59 -18.19
C ARG A 127 -8.12 -5.89 -16.89
N PRO A 128 -7.70 -7.15 -16.65
CA PRO A 128 -6.80 -7.47 -15.55
C PRO A 128 -5.44 -6.77 -15.72
N LEU A 129 -4.81 -6.43 -14.59
CA LEU A 129 -3.41 -6.00 -14.50
C LEU A 129 -2.49 -7.23 -14.56
N GLU A 130 -2.43 -7.91 -15.70
CA GLU A 130 -1.65 -9.13 -15.85
C GLU A 130 -1.03 -9.26 -17.24
N GLY A 131 0.13 -9.93 -17.30
CA GLY A 131 0.85 -10.21 -18.53
C GLY A 131 1.82 -9.12 -18.95
N GLU A 132 2.46 -9.33 -20.11
CA GLU A 132 3.44 -8.39 -20.68
C GLU A 132 2.77 -7.18 -21.34
N ASP A 133 1.52 -7.33 -21.81
CA ASP A 133 0.73 -6.26 -22.42
C ASP A 133 -0.09 -5.52 -21.36
N LEU A 134 0.58 -4.61 -20.64
CA LEU A 134 -0.07 -3.77 -19.64
C LEU A 134 -1.11 -2.84 -20.29
N PRO A 135 -2.30 -2.66 -19.69
CA PRO A 135 -3.32 -1.80 -20.26
C PRO A 135 -2.90 -0.32 -20.16
N PHE A 136 -2.58 0.27 -21.31
CA PHE A 136 -2.31 1.70 -21.42
C PHE A 136 -3.61 2.50 -21.63
N PRO A 137 -3.68 3.73 -21.08
CA PRO A 137 -4.87 4.56 -21.27
C PRO A 137 -4.93 5.07 -22.72
N SER A 138 -6.14 5.19 -23.26
CA SER A 138 -6.36 5.69 -24.62
C SER A 138 -7.47 6.74 -24.66
N ALA A 139 -7.55 7.52 -25.74
CA ALA A 139 -8.58 8.55 -25.89
C ALA A 139 -10.00 8.01 -26.14
N ASP A 140 -10.17 6.69 -26.29
CA ASP A 140 -11.48 6.08 -26.57
C ASP A 140 -12.33 5.98 -25.28
N PRO A 141 -13.50 6.65 -25.20
CA PRO A 141 -14.38 6.55 -24.05
C PRO A 141 -15.30 5.30 -24.08
N LYS A 142 -15.15 4.40 -25.06
CA LYS A 142 -15.98 3.18 -25.24
C LYS A 142 -15.26 1.87 -24.94
N LEU A 143 -14.16 1.92 -24.19
CA LEU A 143 -13.30 0.76 -23.89
C LEU A 143 -13.92 -0.31 -22.96
N SER A 144 -15.10 -0.03 -22.40
CA SER A 144 -15.78 -0.91 -21.44
C SER A 144 -17.14 -1.33 -21.97
N GLY A 145 -17.51 -2.59 -21.77
CA GLY A 145 -18.80 -3.16 -22.14
C GLY A 145 -19.16 -4.36 -21.28
N GLU A 146 -20.35 -4.92 -21.51
CA GLU A 146 -20.87 -6.06 -20.76
C GLU A 146 -19.98 -7.31 -20.90
N GLU A 147 -19.44 -7.53 -22.09
CA GLU A 147 -18.59 -8.68 -22.40
C GLU A 147 -17.24 -8.62 -21.65
N GLU A 148 -16.63 -7.44 -21.56
CA GLU A 148 -15.42 -7.22 -20.77
C GLU A 148 -15.66 -7.51 -19.28
N TYR A 149 -16.79 -7.07 -18.75
CA TYR A 149 -17.17 -7.36 -17.35
C TYR A 149 -17.48 -8.84 -17.13
N ARG A 150 -18.12 -9.54 -18.08
CA ARG A 150 -18.37 -10.99 -17.99
C ARG A 150 -17.05 -11.78 -17.92
N LYS A 151 -16.09 -11.48 -18.80
CA LYS A 151 -14.75 -12.08 -18.78
C LYS A 151 -14.02 -11.81 -17.47
N LEU A 152 -14.13 -10.58 -16.96
CA LEU A 152 -13.53 -10.20 -15.68
C LEU A 152 -14.12 -11.01 -14.52
N VAL A 153 -15.44 -11.11 -14.45
CA VAL A 153 -16.16 -11.87 -13.40
C VAL A 153 -15.78 -13.35 -13.46
N GLU A 154 -15.76 -13.96 -14.65
CA GLU A 154 -15.38 -15.36 -14.82
C GLU A 154 -13.95 -15.64 -14.34
N SER A 155 -12.99 -14.80 -14.75
CA SER A 155 -11.60 -14.88 -14.30
C SER A 155 -11.47 -14.74 -12.78
N LEU A 156 -12.13 -13.73 -12.21
CA LEU A 156 -12.07 -13.47 -10.77
C LEU A 156 -12.71 -14.62 -9.98
N LYS A 157 -13.85 -15.13 -10.44
CA LYS A 157 -14.54 -16.27 -9.83
C LYS A 157 -13.61 -17.48 -9.71
N GLY A 158 -12.95 -17.87 -10.81
CA GLY A 158 -12.03 -19.01 -10.80
C GLY A 158 -10.86 -18.85 -9.81
N ARG A 159 -10.39 -17.61 -9.59
CA ARG A 159 -9.34 -17.34 -8.58
C ARG A 159 -9.88 -17.45 -7.16
N LEU A 160 -11.03 -16.83 -6.89
CA LEU A 160 -11.64 -16.83 -5.57
C LEU A 160 -12.10 -18.22 -5.12
N GLU A 161 -12.50 -19.12 -6.03
CA GLU A 161 -12.89 -20.50 -5.71
C GLU A 161 -11.80 -21.29 -4.95
N SER A 162 -10.53 -20.97 -5.20
CA SER A 162 -9.36 -21.68 -4.63
C SER A 162 -8.73 -20.98 -3.43
N LEU A 163 -9.20 -19.78 -3.07
CA LEU A 163 -8.55 -18.92 -2.09
C LEU A 163 -9.24 -19.00 -0.74
N PRO A 164 -8.50 -19.19 0.36
CA PRO A 164 -9.08 -19.02 1.69
C PRO A 164 -9.41 -17.54 1.92
N PRO A 165 -10.38 -17.23 2.80
CA PRO A 165 -10.82 -15.87 3.12
C PRO A 165 -9.78 -15.13 3.98
N ASN A 166 -8.61 -14.86 3.40
CA ASN A 166 -7.47 -14.22 4.04
C ASN A 166 -7.18 -12.86 3.35
N PRO A 167 -7.08 -11.75 4.10
CA PRO A 167 -6.84 -10.43 3.52
C PRO A 167 -5.61 -10.33 2.62
N GLU A 168 -4.48 -10.94 3.03
CA GLU A 168 -3.22 -10.89 2.28
C GLU A 168 -3.28 -11.66 0.96
N LEU A 169 -4.20 -12.62 0.83
CA LEU A 169 -4.40 -13.38 -0.41
C LEU A 169 -5.52 -12.80 -1.29
N LEU A 170 -6.50 -12.13 -0.69
CA LEU A 170 -7.55 -11.43 -1.43
C LEU A 170 -7.04 -10.16 -2.10
N LEU A 171 -6.26 -9.34 -1.39
CA LEU A 171 -5.73 -8.06 -1.88
C LEU A 171 -5.08 -8.19 -3.28
N PRO A 172 -4.14 -9.13 -3.50
CA PRO A 172 -3.51 -9.34 -4.81
C PRO A 172 -4.49 -9.66 -5.93
N VAL A 173 -5.43 -10.57 -5.66
CA VAL A 173 -6.40 -11.01 -6.68
C VAL A 173 -7.36 -9.89 -7.05
N LEU A 174 -7.73 -9.06 -6.07
CA LEU A 174 -8.54 -7.88 -6.28
C LEU A 174 -7.76 -6.78 -6.99
N GLU A 175 -6.48 -6.58 -6.69
CA GLU A 175 -5.61 -5.62 -7.39
C GLU A 175 -5.47 -5.99 -8.87
N GLY A 176 -5.10 -7.26 -9.13
CA GLY A 176 -4.98 -7.81 -10.47
C GLY A 176 -6.28 -7.69 -11.28
N SER A 177 -7.44 -7.75 -10.64
CA SER A 177 -8.73 -7.77 -11.35
C SER A 177 -9.41 -6.39 -11.42
N LEU A 178 -9.29 -5.54 -10.40
CA LEU A 178 -10.17 -4.39 -10.20
C LEU A 178 -9.45 -3.03 -10.35
N SER A 179 -8.14 -3.00 -10.61
CA SER A 179 -7.36 -1.76 -10.77
C SER A 179 -7.85 -0.85 -11.91
N PHE A 180 -8.48 -1.41 -12.94
CA PHE A 180 -9.01 -0.66 -14.08
C PHE A 180 -10.54 -0.63 -14.14
N VAL A 181 -11.19 -1.03 -13.04
CA VAL A 181 -12.64 -0.93 -12.88
C VAL A 181 -12.94 0.36 -12.13
N PRO A 182 -13.79 1.28 -12.63
CA PRO A 182 -14.13 2.47 -11.86
C PRO A 182 -15.02 2.11 -10.66
N SER A 183 -14.75 2.73 -9.51
CA SER A 183 -15.51 2.51 -8.27
C SER A 183 -16.98 2.97 -8.36
N GLU A 184 -17.27 3.89 -9.28
CA GLU A 184 -18.59 4.44 -9.54
C GLU A 184 -18.83 4.67 -11.04
N THR A 185 -20.07 4.91 -11.41
CA THR A 185 -20.53 4.90 -12.82
C THR A 185 -21.47 6.06 -13.13
N ARG A 186 -21.54 7.07 -12.27
CA ARG A 186 -22.46 8.18 -12.43
C ARG A 186 -21.75 9.37 -13.04
N LEU A 187 -22.29 9.84 -14.15
CA LEU A 187 -21.79 10.98 -14.87
C LEU A 187 -22.51 12.26 -14.45
N ALA A 188 -21.76 13.30 -14.12
CA ALA A 188 -22.29 14.66 -13.95
C ALA A 188 -22.30 15.38 -15.32
N PRO A 189 -23.33 16.18 -15.64
CA PRO A 189 -23.37 16.93 -16.89
C PRO A 189 -22.30 18.03 -16.91
N ALA A 190 -21.72 18.28 -18.09
CA ALA A 190 -20.78 19.39 -18.28
C ALA A 190 -21.46 20.76 -18.15
N GLU A 191 -20.84 21.68 -17.40
CA GLU A 191 -21.24 23.08 -17.31
C GLU A 191 -20.04 23.97 -17.67
N GLY A 192 -20.14 24.80 -18.73
CA GLY A 192 -19.13 25.84 -18.97
C GLY A 192 -17.96 25.51 -19.93
N GLY A 193 -18.10 24.55 -20.83
CA GLY A 193 -17.32 24.49 -22.09
C GLY A 193 -16.34 23.33 -22.26
N MET A 194 -15.81 22.75 -21.18
CA MET A 194 -15.08 21.48 -21.26
C MET A 194 -16.05 20.31 -21.11
N GLU A 195 -16.01 19.37 -22.05
CA GLU A 195 -16.90 18.21 -22.05
C GLU A 195 -16.18 16.94 -22.52
N VAL A 196 -16.60 15.81 -21.97
CA VAL A 196 -16.25 14.48 -22.46
C VAL A 196 -17.51 13.77 -22.90
N SER A 197 -17.57 13.34 -24.17
CA SER A 197 -18.70 12.56 -24.66
C SER A 197 -18.52 11.07 -24.33
N VAL A 198 -19.16 10.60 -23.26
CA VAL A 198 -19.21 9.18 -22.90
C VAL A 198 -20.54 8.61 -23.35
N ARG A 199 -20.53 7.70 -24.33
CA ARG A 199 -21.74 7.01 -24.84
C ARG A 199 -22.93 7.97 -25.12
N GLY A 200 -22.62 9.11 -25.71
CA GLY A 200 -23.58 10.15 -26.10
C GLY A 200 -24.01 11.09 -24.96
N PHE A 201 -23.45 10.96 -23.76
CA PHE A 201 -23.65 11.90 -22.66
C PHE A 201 -22.44 12.84 -22.55
N LYS A 202 -22.71 14.14 -22.45
CA LYS A 202 -21.70 15.18 -22.26
C LYS A 202 -21.39 15.32 -20.76
N ALA A 203 -20.36 14.62 -20.32
CA ALA A 203 -19.95 14.59 -18.92
C ALA A 203 -18.95 15.70 -18.59
N ASP A 204 -19.00 16.18 -17.35
CA ASP A 204 -18.00 17.04 -16.75
C ASP A 204 -16.72 16.22 -16.45
N PRO A 205 -15.59 16.54 -17.12
CA PRO A 205 -14.33 15.81 -16.90
C PRO A 205 -13.79 15.92 -15.47
N ALA A 206 -14.03 17.02 -14.76
CA ALA A 206 -13.55 17.17 -13.38
C ALA A 206 -14.20 16.14 -12.44
N ARG A 207 -15.45 15.76 -12.76
CA ARG A 207 -16.30 14.86 -11.99
C ARG A 207 -16.34 13.43 -12.53
N MET A 208 -15.62 13.14 -13.61
CA MET A 208 -15.48 11.78 -14.14
C MET A 208 -14.80 10.84 -13.13
N PRO A 209 -15.19 9.56 -13.06
CA PRO A 209 -14.57 8.60 -12.15
C PRO A 209 -13.11 8.32 -12.52
N ASP A 210 -12.22 8.58 -11.58
CA ASP A 210 -10.76 8.42 -11.65
C ASP A 210 -10.20 7.56 -10.51
N ILE A 211 -11.06 7.04 -9.63
CA ILE A 211 -10.69 6.11 -8.56
C ILE A 211 -11.08 4.71 -8.99
N SER A 212 -10.10 3.80 -8.95
CA SER A 212 -10.35 2.39 -9.20
C SER A 212 -11.18 1.77 -8.07
N LEU A 213 -11.92 0.71 -8.40
CA LEU A 213 -12.67 -0.06 -7.43
C LEU A 213 -11.71 -0.73 -6.45
N PHE A 214 -10.55 -1.19 -6.91
CA PHE A 214 -9.52 -1.74 -6.03
C PHE A 214 -9.05 -0.73 -4.98
N ASP A 215 -8.67 0.49 -5.40
CA ASP A 215 -8.18 1.52 -4.48
C ASP A 215 -9.24 1.88 -3.44
N HIS A 216 -10.51 2.04 -3.87
CA HIS A 216 -11.64 2.27 -2.97
C HIS A 216 -11.81 1.16 -1.92
N LEU A 217 -11.77 -0.11 -2.36
CA LEU A 217 -11.87 -1.27 -1.46
C LEU A 217 -10.69 -1.32 -0.48
N LYS A 218 -9.47 -1.06 -0.98
CA LYS A 218 -8.23 -1.04 -0.19
C LYS A 218 -8.25 0.05 0.88
N THR A 219 -8.62 1.28 0.53
CA THR A 219 -8.70 2.38 1.48
C THR A 219 -9.83 2.20 2.48
N THR A 220 -10.97 1.67 2.05
CA THR A 220 -12.07 1.27 2.95
C THR A 220 -11.60 0.26 3.99
N ALA A 221 -10.89 -0.79 3.56
CA ALA A 221 -10.32 -1.79 4.46
C ALA A 221 -9.29 -1.21 5.44
N ALA A 222 -8.43 -0.30 4.98
CA ALA A 222 -7.44 0.37 5.82
C ALA A 222 -8.08 1.27 6.90
N ILE A 223 -9.11 2.03 6.53
CA ILE A 223 -9.87 2.87 7.47
C ILE A 223 -10.63 2.00 8.48
N ALA A 224 -11.28 0.93 8.00
CA ALA A 224 -12.05 0.02 8.84
C ALA A 224 -11.18 -0.68 9.88
N SER A 225 -10.03 -1.23 9.49
CA SER A 225 -9.11 -1.91 10.39
C SER A 225 -8.50 -0.97 11.43
N ALA A 226 -8.11 0.25 11.02
CA ALA A 226 -7.60 1.26 11.93
C ALA A 226 -8.66 1.74 12.93
N MET A 227 -9.90 1.97 12.48
CA MET A 227 -11.01 2.34 13.36
C MET A 227 -11.31 1.21 14.36
N PHE A 228 -11.36 -0.03 13.88
CA PHE A 228 -11.61 -1.21 14.72
C PHE A 228 -10.58 -1.34 15.85
N LEU A 229 -9.29 -1.30 15.53
CA LEU A 229 -8.23 -1.44 16.52
C LEU A 229 -8.18 -0.27 17.51
N TYR A 230 -8.49 0.94 17.06
CA TYR A 230 -8.61 2.10 17.94
C TYR A 230 -9.77 1.93 18.95
N LEU A 231 -10.95 1.54 18.48
CA LEU A 231 -12.12 1.30 19.33
C LEU A 231 -11.92 0.11 20.27
N LEU A 232 -11.16 -0.91 19.83
CA LEU A 232 -10.79 -2.03 20.68
C LEU A 232 -9.86 -1.61 21.83
N GLU A 233 -8.80 -0.83 21.56
CA GLU A 233 -7.88 -0.37 22.63
C GLU A 233 -8.58 0.57 23.63
N ARG A 234 -9.58 1.34 23.17
CA ARG A 234 -10.39 2.20 24.03
C ARG A 234 -11.14 1.42 25.12
N GLY A 235 -11.47 0.14 24.89
CA GLY A 235 -12.03 -0.76 25.90
C GLY A 235 -13.50 -0.50 26.25
N ASP A 236 -14.33 -0.03 25.30
CA ASP A 236 -15.77 0.14 25.55
C ASP A 236 -16.44 -1.25 25.70
N GLU A 237 -17.10 -1.55 26.83
CA GLU A 237 -17.62 -2.89 27.20
C GLU A 237 -18.48 -3.55 26.11
N GLY A 238 -19.30 -2.79 25.38
CA GLY A 238 -20.13 -3.33 24.29
C GLY A 238 -19.35 -3.66 23.01
N PHE A 239 -18.20 -3.02 22.79
CA PHE A 239 -17.45 -3.17 21.54
C PHE A 239 -16.82 -4.55 21.42
N GLU A 240 -16.30 -5.10 22.53
CA GLU A 240 -15.73 -6.45 22.58
C GLU A 240 -16.78 -7.51 22.23
N GLU A 241 -18.02 -7.31 22.67
CA GLU A 241 -19.19 -8.14 22.34
C GLU A 241 -19.71 -7.96 20.90
N GLY A 242 -19.09 -7.07 20.12
CA GLY A 242 -19.50 -6.80 18.74
C GLY A 242 -20.55 -5.72 18.59
N LEU A 243 -20.80 -4.92 19.62
CA LEU A 243 -21.86 -3.92 19.68
C LEU A 243 -21.32 -2.48 19.69
N SER A 244 -21.93 -1.59 18.90
CA SER A 244 -21.67 -0.15 18.94
C SER A 244 -22.89 0.65 18.48
N SER A 245 -22.81 1.97 18.58
CA SER A 245 -23.83 2.90 18.10
C SER A 245 -23.27 3.83 17.02
N TRP A 246 -24.16 4.38 16.19
CA TRP A 246 -23.79 5.39 15.21
C TRP A 246 -23.14 6.63 15.85
N ASP A 247 -23.57 7.03 17.05
CA ASP A 247 -22.98 8.17 17.75
C ASP A 247 -21.51 7.95 18.08
N VAL A 248 -21.12 6.72 18.41
CA VAL A 248 -19.71 6.35 18.62
C VAL A 248 -19.00 6.27 17.28
N ILE A 249 -19.53 5.51 16.32
CA ILE A 249 -18.84 5.26 15.05
C ILE A 249 -18.64 6.55 14.24
N ARG A 250 -19.63 7.45 14.17
CA ARG A 250 -19.55 8.73 13.43
C ARG A 250 -18.88 9.88 14.18
N ARG A 251 -18.12 9.63 15.26
CA ARG A 251 -17.25 10.67 15.83
C ARG A 251 -16.03 10.87 14.95
N ARG A 252 -16.11 11.86 14.05
CA ARG A 252 -15.04 12.19 13.10
C ARG A 252 -14.03 13.20 13.66
N ASP A 253 -14.35 13.82 14.80
CA ASP A 253 -13.50 14.75 15.55
C ASP A 253 -12.40 14.06 16.38
N GLU A 254 -12.56 12.78 16.68
CA GLU A 254 -11.57 11.99 17.41
C GLU A 254 -10.36 11.64 16.51
N ALA A 255 -9.16 11.76 17.06
CA ALA A 255 -7.91 11.40 16.39
C ALA A 255 -7.71 9.87 16.37
N ARG A 256 -8.50 9.15 15.57
CA ARG A 256 -8.49 7.68 15.52
C ARG A 256 -7.37 7.08 14.68
N TYR A 257 -6.79 7.87 13.79
CA TYR A 257 -5.89 7.40 12.76
C TYR A 257 -4.49 8.01 12.93
N LEU A 258 -3.50 7.28 12.45
CA LEU A 258 -2.11 7.68 12.47
C LEU A 258 -1.55 7.58 11.06
N LEU A 259 -1.14 8.71 10.50
CA LEU A 259 -0.43 8.73 9.23
C LEU A 259 1.06 8.54 9.52
N VAL A 260 1.64 7.45 9.03
CA VAL A 260 3.02 7.06 9.31
C VAL A 260 3.83 7.09 8.03
N GLY A 261 4.99 7.74 8.08
CA GLY A 261 5.95 7.78 6.99
C GLY A 261 7.25 7.11 7.40
N GLY A 262 7.81 6.33 6.49
CA GLY A 262 9.18 5.83 6.57
C GLY A 262 9.99 6.33 5.39
N ASP A 263 11.27 6.64 5.64
CA ASP A 263 12.20 7.10 4.61
C ASP A 263 13.62 6.62 4.93
N ILE A 264 14.13 5.74 4.07
CA ILE A 264 15.50 5.25 4.13
C ILE A 264 16.41 6.34 3.55
N SER A 265 17.16 6.99 4.42
CA SER A 265 18.14 8.01 4.04
C SER A 265 19.46 7.38 3.62
N GLY A 266 20.12 7.97 2.62
CA GLY A 266 21.43 7.53 2.11
C GLY A 266 21.36 6.61 0.89
N VAL A 267 20.16 6.39 0.34
CA VAL A 267 19.87 5.52 -0.81
C VAL A 267 20.78 5.80 -2.01
N GLN A 268 20.86 7.04 -2.49
CA GLN A 268 21.66 7.37 -3.67
C GLN A 268 23.14 6.99 -3.46
N ARG A 269 23.72 7.38 -2.33
CA ARG A 269 25.12 7.04 -2.02
C ARG A 269 25.30 5.52 -1.90
N PHE A 270 24.36 4.83 -1.26
CA PHE A 270 24.41 3.37 -1.13
C PHE A 270 24.37 2.65 -2.50
N ILE A 271 23.46 3.05 -3.39
CA ILE A 271 23.30 2.43 -4.71
C ILE A 271 24.53 2.71 -5.59
N TYR A 272 24.95 3.97 -5.70
CA TYR A 272 25.95 4.39 -6.69
C TYR A 272 27.41 4.33 -6.22
N THR A 273 27.70 4.03 -4.94
CA THR A 273 29.09 3.79 -4.48
C THR A 273 29.54 2.37 -4.87
N ILE A 274 29.71 2.11 -6.16
CA ILE A 274 30.24 0.85 -6.72
C ILE A 274 31.56 1.13 -7.45
N SER A 275 32.52 0.22 -7.32
CA SER A 275 33.71 0.19 -8.18
C SER A 275 33.33 -0.23 -9.61
N SER A 276 34.14 0.17 -10.59
CA SER A 276 33.82 0.05 -12.03
C SER A 276 33.75 -1.39 -12.56
N LYS A 277 34.25 -2.40 -11.84
CA LYS A 277 34.28 -3.81 -12.28
C LYS A 277 32.99 -4.55 -11.86
N GLY A 278 32.24 -5.09 -12.82
CA GLY A 278 31.00 -5.86 -12.56
C GLY A 278 29.79 -5.02 -12.06
N ALA A 279 29.84 -3.71 -12.31
CA ALA A 279 28.97 -2.69 -11.73
C ALA A 279 27.46 -2.92 -11.92
N LEU A 280 27.02 -3.35 -13.11
CA LEU A 280 25.58 -3.45 -13.44
C LEU A 280 24.83 -4.53 -12.64
N LYS A 281 25.46 -5.69 -12.42
CA LYS A 281 24.88 -6.78 -11.59
C LYS A 281 24.76 -6.33 -10.12
N GLY A 282 25.80 -5.66 -9.61
CA GLY A 282 25.80 -5.08 -8.26
C GLY A 282 24.79 -3.94 -8.08
N LEU A 283 24.61 -3.08 -9.09
CA LEU A 283 23.65 -1.98 -9.06
C LEU A 283 22.22 -2.51 -8.97
N ARG A 284 21.85 -3.47 -9.83
CA ARG A 284 20.53 -4.13 -9.80
C ARG A 284 20.27 -4.80 -8.45
N ALA A 285 21.25 -5.54 -7.93
CA ALA A 285 21.13 -6.19 -6.62
C ALA A 285 20.91 -5.20 -5.47
N ARG A 286 21.59 -4.04 -5.49
CA ARG A 286 21.41 -3.00 -4.47
C ARG A 286 20.05 -2.34 -4.54
N SER A 287 19.57 -2.01 -5.75
CA SER A 287 18.23 -1.44 -5.95
C SER A 287 17.15 -2.40 -5.49
N PHE A 288 17.24 -3.67 -5.89
CA PHE A 288 16.32 -4.72 -5.44
C PHE A 288 16.37 -4.89 -3.92
N TRP A 289 17.56 -4.99 -3.33
CA TRP A 289 17.70 -5.18 -1.89
C TRP A 289 17.11 -4.01 -1.09
N LEU A 290 17.27 -2.78 -1.57
CA LEU A 290 16.69 -1.60 -0.93
C LEU A 290 15.17 -1.60 -1.02
N GLU A 291 14.61 -1.96 -2.17
CA GLU A 291 13.17 -2.09 -2.35
C GLU A 291 12.63 -3.16 -1.38
N MET A 292 13.29 -4.33 -1.33
CA MET A 292 12.97 -5.39 -0.37
C MET A 292 13.08 -4.95 1.08
N LEU A 293 14.11 -4.17 1.45
CA LEU A 293 14.23 -3.61 2.80
C LEU A 293 13.03 -2.71 3.13
N THR A 294 12.63 -1.86 2.19
CA THR A 294 11.50 -0.94 2.36
C THR A 294 10.19 -1.72 2.55
N GLN A 295 9.91 -2.67 1.66
CA GLN A 295 8.75 -3.55 1.72
C GLN A 295 8.74 -4.36 3.02
N HIS A 296 9.88 -4.90 3.42
CA HIS A 296 10.00 -5.70 4.64
C HIS A 296 9.72 -4.87 5.90
N VAL A 297 10.25 -3.65 6.01
CA VAL A 297 10.01 -2.78 7.17
C VAL A 297 8.52 -2.42 7.26
N ALA A 298 7.89 -2.06 6.14
CA ALA A 298 6.46 -1.78 6.10
C ALA A 298 5.64 -3.03 6.52
N ALA A 299 5.93 -4.19 5.93
CA ALA A 299 5.26 -5.45 6.26
C ALA A 299 5.43 -5.85 7.74
N GLN A 300 6.60 -5.66 8.33
CA GLN A 300 6.84 -5.94 9.76
C GLN A 300 6.00 -5.04 10.67
N ILE A 301 5.76 -3.78 10.30
CA ILE A 301 4.87 -2.89 11.06
C ILE A 301 3.43 -3.41 10.97
N ILE A 302 2.96 -3.74 9.77
CA ILE A 302 1.60 -4.23 9.53
C ILE A 302 1.35 -5.55 10.27
N GLU A 303 2.26 -6.52 10.15
CA GLU A 303 2.14 -7.84 10.77
C GLU A 303 2.11 -7.76 12.30
N ARG A 304 2.95 -6.92 12.92
CA ARG A 304 2.97 -6.74 14.39
C ARG A 304 1.72 -6.04 14.93
N LEU A 305 0.96 -5.37 14.07
CA LEU A 305 -0.31 -4.73 14.42
C LEU A 305 -1.52 -5.58 14.02
N HIS A 306 -1.30 -6.79 13.51
CA HIS A 306 -2.36 -7.68 12.99
C HIS A 306 -3.21 -7.00 11.90
N LEU A 307 -2.62 -6.06 11.18
CA LEU A 307 -3.22 -5.37 10.04
C LEU A 307 -2.95 -6.15 8.74
N SER A 308 -3.56 -5.67 7.65
CA SER A 308 -3.26 -6.18 6.31
C SER A 308 -2.49 -5.16 5.47
N SER A 309 -1.93 -5.62 4.35
CA SER A 309 -1.27 -4.80 3.34
C SER A 309 -2.18 -3.69 2.76
N ALA A 310 -3.50 -3.73 3.02
CA ALA A 310 -4.40 -2.62 2.73
C ALA A 310 -3.97 -1.31 3.41
N ASN A 311 -3.40 -1.41 4.62
CA ASN A 311 -2.93 -0.28 5.41
C ASN A 311 -1.60 0.33 4.88
N ILE A 312 -1.00 -0.26 3.84
CA ILE A 312 0.14 0.29 3.11
C ILE A 312 -0.40 1.13 1.94
N ILE A 313 -0.45 2.45 2.13
CA ILE A 313 -0.95 3.38 1.11
C ILE A 313 0.06 3.49 -0.04
N PHE A 314 1.33 3.58 0.29
CA PHE A 314 2.43 3.65 -0.67
C PHE A 314 3.67 2.96 -0.09
N CYS A 315 4.40 2.23 -0.92
CA CYS A 315 5.69 1.64 -0.57
C CYS A 315 6.53 1.52 -1.83
N GLY A 316 7.64 2.27 -1.90
CA GLY A 316 8.54 2.28 -3.05
C GLY A 316 9.67 3.28 -2.94
N GLY A 317 10.80 3.00 -3.58
CA GLY A 317 11.91 3.96 -3.72
C GLY A 317 12.55 4.36 -2.40
N GLY A 318 12.57 3.46 -1.41
CA GLY A 318 13.09 3.74 -0.07
C GLY A 318 12.11 4.46 0.86
N ARG A 319 10.86 4.68 0.44
CA ARG A 319 9.84 5.37 1.24
C ARG A 319 8.58 4.54 1.36
N PHE A 320 7.88 4.68 2.47
CA PHE A 320 6.55 4.12 2.63
C PHE A 320 5.63 5.08 3.39
N LEU A 321 4.33 4.94 3.16
CA LEU A 321 3.25 5.68 3.80
C LEU A 321 2.19 4.68 4.26
N LEU A 322 1.88 4.68 5.56
CA LEU A 322 0.92 3.78 6.18
C LEU A 322 -0.21 4.58 6.84
N LEU A 323 -1.41 3.99 6.84
CA LEU A 323 -2.55 4.45 7.63
C LEU A 323 -2.79 3.43 8.76
N LEU A 324 -2.46 3.80 10.00
CA LEU A 324 -2.50 2.91 11.16
C LEU A 324 -3.54 3.40 12.19
N PRO A 325 -3.99 2.56 13.15
CA PRO A 325 -4.74 3.04 14.31
C PRO A 325 -3.87 3.97 15.16
N ASN A 326 -4.46 5.05 15.69
CA ASN A 326 -3.79 5.93 16.65
C ASN A 326 -3.89 5.38 18.07
N THR A 327 -3.23 4.25 18.31
CA THR A 327 -3.17 3.55 19.59
C THR A 327 -1.79 3.69 20.23
N GLU A 328 -1.70 3.54 21.56
CA GLU A 328 -0.38 3.50 22.19
C GLU A 328 0.37 2.23 21.79
N GLY A 329 -0.34 1.10 21.62
CA GLY A 329 0.24 -0.12 21.04
C GLY A 329 0.88 0.10 19.67
N ALA A 330 0.22 0.83 18.77
CA ALA A 330 0.78 1.14 17.45
C ALA A 330 2.03 2.03 17.55
N ARG A 331 1.98 3.06 18.40
CA ARG A 331 3.12 3.96 18.63
C ARG A 331 4.33 3.21 19.17
N GLU A 332 4.11 2.25 20.06
CA GLU A 332 5.17 1.44 20.64
C GLU A 332 5.81 0.49 19.60
N VAL A 333 5.00 -0.18 18.77
CA VAL A 333 5.51 -1.00 17.66
C VAL A 333 6.41 -0.17 16.72
N LEU A 334 6.01 1.07 16.39
CA LEU A 334 6.82 1.96 15.56
C LEU A 334 8.18 2.29 16.21
N ARG A 335 8.21 2.58 17.52
CA ARG A 335 9.47 2.84 18.26
C ARG A 335 10.39 1.62 18.26
N GLN A 336 9.82 0.44 18.47
CA GLN A 336 10.56 -0.83 18.47
C GLN A 336 11.16 -1.15 17.10
N ILE A 337 10.36 -1.02 16.03
CA ILE A 337 10.82 -1.23 14.65
C ILE A 337 11.93 -0.24 14.30
N LYS A 338 11.75 1.06 14.60
CA LYS A 338 12.79 2.07 14.37
C LYS A 338 14.12 1.68 15.04
N THR A 339 14.06 1.27 16.31
CA THR A 339 15.23 0.87 17.09
C THR A 339 15.90 -0.37 16.51
N LEU A 340 15.11 -1.41 16.21
CA LEU A 340 15.58 -2.67 15.64
C LEU A 340 16.29 -2.43 14.28
N VAL A 341 15.61 -1.75 13.36
CA VAL A 341 16.11 -1.52 12.01
C VAL A 341 17.34 -0.62 12.02
N ASN A 342 17.33 0.49 12.77
CA ASN A 342 18.48 1.39 12.78
C ASN A 342 19.71 0.75 13.47
N ARG A 343 19.52 -0.09 14.50
CA ARG A 343 20.64 -0.85 15.07
C ARG A 343 21.22 -1.82 14.03
N TRP A 344 20.36 -2.58 13.35
CA TRP A 344 20.77 -3.50 12.31
C TRP A 344 21.50 -2.80 11.15
N LEU A 345 20.97 -1.66 10.69
CA LEU A 345 21.59 -0.84 9.64
C LEU A 345 22.95 -0.28 10.09
N TYR A 346 23.06 0.16 11.34
CA TYR A 346 24.32 0.64 11.90
C TYR A 346 25.39 -0.46 11.92
N ASP A 347 25.03 -1.65 12.41
CA ASP A 347 25.97 -2.77 12.53
C ASP A 347 26.45 -3.28 11.15
N ARG A 348 25.58 -3.25 10.14
CA ARG A 348 25.86 -3.76 8.77
C ARG A 348 26.45 -2.71 7.82
N HIS A 349 26.03 -1.46 7.95
CA HIS A 349 26.30 -0.40 6.98
C HIS A 349 26.90 0.87 7.60
N GLY A 350 27.12 0.90 8.91
CA GLY A 350 27.57 2.09 9.63
C GLY A 350 26.59 3.25 9.46
N LEU A 351 27.12 4.45 9.23
CA LEU A 351 26.33 5.67 9.10
C LEU A 351 25.69 5.90 7.71
N ARG A 352 25.76 4.92 6.81
CA ARG A 352 25.43 5.10 5.38
C ARG A 352 23.94 5.02 5.09
N LEU A 353 23.22 4.17 5.82
CA LEU A 353 21.79 3.96 5.67
C LEU A 353 21.13 4.21 7.01
N TYR A 354 20.01 4.93 7.02
CA TYR A 354 19.24 5.23 8.22
C TYR A 354 17.75 5.25 7.90
N LEU A 355 16.94 4.58 8.71
CA LEU A 355 15.48 4.67 8.64
C LEU A 355 15.01 5.86 9.47
N ALA A 356 14.57 6.91 8.79
CA ALA A 356 13.75 7.94 9.40
C ALA A 356 12.30 7.43 9.46
N LEU A 357 11.70 7.44 10.64
CA LEU A 357 10.33 7.01 10.87
C LEU A 357 9.60 8.10 11.64
N GLY A 358 8.51 8.61 11.06
CA GLY A 358 7.71 9.68 11.62
C GLY A 358 6.23 9.36 11.53
N PHE A 359 5.43 9.95 12.42
CA PHE A 359 3.99 9.77 12.41
C PHE A 359 3.26 11.02 12.91
N VAL A 360 2.03 11.23 12.43
CA VAL A 360 1.14 12.32 12.85
C VAL A 360 -0.28 11.80 13.08
N PRO A 361 -1.01 12.32 14.09
CA PRO A 361 -2.39 11.94 14.32
C PRO A 361 -3.32 12.56 13.25
N LEU A 362 -4.40 11.85 12.94
CA LEU A 362 -5.40 12.21 11.96
C LEU A 362 -6.79 11.84 12.50
N CYS A 363 -7.78 12.69 12.26
CA CYS A 363 -9.18 12.43 12.60
C CYS A 363 -10.01 12.22 11.32
N GLY A 364 -11.22 11.69 11.47
CA GLY A 364 -12.14 11.44 10.36
C GLY A 364 -12.48 12.69 9.53
N MET A 365 -12.40 13.88 10.14
CA MET A 365 -12.62 15.16 9.44
C MET A 365 -11.66 15.38 8.26
N ALA A 366 -10.46 14.80 8.28
CA ALA A 366 -9.48 15.02 7.22
C ALA A 366 -9.88 14.40 5.87
N PHE A 367 -10.73 13.36 5.88
CA PHE A 367 -11.32 12.76 4.67
C PHE A 367 -12.45 13.62 4.09
N LEU A 368 -12.91 14.66 4.80
CA LEU A 368 -14.04 15.52 4.44
C LEU A 368 -13.63 16.93 4.00
N SER A 369 -12.37 17.12 3.59
CA SER A 369 -11.82 18.44 3.28
C SER A 369 -12.65 19.20 2.23
N SER A 370 -13.17 18.51 1.22
CA SER A 370 -13.96 19.13 0.14
C SER A 370 -15.32 19.66 0.58
N TRP A 371 -15.83 19.24 1.74
CA TRP A 371 -17.11 19.70 2.28
C TRP A 371 -17.02 21.13 2.82
N TRP A 372 -15.81 21.58 3.15
CA TRP A 372 -15.60 22.90 3.72
C TRP A 372 -15.94 24.04 2.76
N LYS A 373 -16.05 23.75 1.45
CA LYS A 373 -16.56 24.69 0.43
C LYS A 373 -17.96 25.22 0.77
N TRP A 374 -18.75 24.46 1.53
CA TRP A 374 -20.11 24.84 1.94
C TRP A 374 -20.19 25.56 3.29
N ARG A 375 -19.07 25.72 4.01
CA ARG A 375 -19.09 26.40 5.30
C ARG A 375 -19.60 27.83 5.14
N GLY A 376 -20.61 28.21 5.92
CA GLY A 376 -21.28 29.50 5.83
C GLY A 376 -22.26 29.65 4.65
N ARG A 377 -22.38 28.67 3.74
CA ARG A 377 -23.28 28.68 2.57
C ARG A 377 -24.42 27.67 2.73
N ARG A 378 -25.28 27.86 3.75
CA ARG A 378 -26.34 26.89 4.10
C ARG A 378 -27.32 26.58 2.96
N ASP A 379 -27.57 27.53 2.07
CA ASP A 379 -28.48 27.36 0.94
C ASP A 379 -27.84 26.60 -0.24
N GLY A 380 -26.52 26.40 -0.23
CA GLY A 380 -25.78 25.65 -1.25
C GLY A 380 -25.48 24.19 -0.91
N ILE A 381 -25.91 23.70 0.27
CA ILE A 381 -25.71 22.30 0.66
C ILE A 381 -26.83 21.44 0.03
N PRO A 382 -26.50 20.34 -0.68
CA PRO A 382 -27.48 19.39 -1.16
C PRO A 382 -28.40 18.92 -0.03
N ARG A 383 -29.72 18.82 -0.31
CA ARG A 383 -30.72 18.49 0.70
C ARG A 383 -30.42 17.16 1.42
N PRO A 384 -30.03 16.06 0.75
CA PRO A 384 -29.77 14.81 1.45
C PRO A 384 -28.52 14.85 2.36
N LEU A 385 -27.48 15.61 2.00
CA LEU A 385 -26.25 15.79 2.79
C LEU A 385 -26.37 16.79 3.94
N ARG A 386 -27.36 17.69 3.94
CA ARG A 386 -27.42 18.84 4.87
C ARG A 386 -27.18 18.44 6.33
N ALA A 387 -27.89 17.42 6.82
CA ALA A 387 -27.76 16.99 8.22
C ALA A 387 -26.36 16.45 8.53
N GLU A 388 -25.74 15.73 7.59
CA GLU A 388 -24.42 15.14 7.77
C GLU A 388 -23.31 16.21 7.71
N VAL A 389 -23.44 17.18 6.80
CA VAL A 389 -22.52 18.34 6.69
C VAL A 389 -22.58 19.20 7.94
N GLU A 390 -23.79 19.54 8.41
CA GLU A 390 -23.97 20.33 9.62
C GLU A 390 -23.41 19.60 10.86
N ARG A 391 -23.61 18.28 10.95
CA ARG A 391 -23.01 17.46 12.01
C ARG A 391 -21.48 17.50 11.95
N ALA A 392 -20.88 17.33 10.78
CA ALA A 392 -19.43 17.35 10.61
C ALA A 392 -18.84 18.72 11.02
N PHE A 393 -19.48 19.82 10.63
CA PHE A 393 -19.09 21.17 11.05
C PHE A 393 -19.19 21.33 12.56
N TYR A 394 -20.30 20.91 13.17
CA TYR A 394 -20.50 20.96 14.62
C TYR A 394 -19.41 20.16 15.36
N GLN A 395 -19.18 18.91 14.98
CA GLN A 395 -18.15 18.05 15.58
C GLN A 395 -16.78 18.70 15.52
N CYS A 396 -16.41 19.26 14.36
CA CYS A 396 -15.14 19.96 14.21
C CYS A 396 -15.07 21.21 15.10
N ASP A 397 -16.14 22.01 15.16
CA ASP A 397 -16.20 23.26 15.94
C ASP A 397 -16.15 23.01 17.45
N SER A 398 -16.69 21.90 17.92
CA SER A 398 -16.64 21.48 19.32
C SER A 398 -15.42 20.63 19.70
N CYS A 399 -14.51 20.34 18.75
CA CYS A 399 -13.41 19.41 19.03
C CYS A 399 -12.37 20.03 19.98
N GLU A 400 -11.69 19.19 20.75
CA GLU A 400 -10.69 19.64 21.73
C GLU A 400 -9.45 20.32 21.10
N PHE A 401 -9.20 20.08 19.81
CA PHE A 401 -8.12 20.68 19.04
C PHE A 401 -8.50 22.01 18.39
N ALA A 402 -9.76 22.45 18.49
CA ALA A 402 -10.22 23.70 17.92
C ALA A 402 -9.68 24.90 18.71
N ARG A 403 -9.08 25.86 18.00
CA ARG A 403 -8.56 27.13 18.53
C ARG A 403 -9.01 28.25 17.60
N GLY A 404 -10.26 28.69 17.77
CA GLY A 404 -10.92 29.59 16.83
C GLY A 404 -10.99 28.96 15.44
N GLU A 405 -10.41 29.64 14.45
CA GLU A 405 -10.35 29.18 13.05
C GLU A 405 -9.23 28.17 12.78
N SER A 406 -8.39 27.85 13.78
CA SER A 406 -7.22 26.99 13.63
C SER A 406 -7.30 25.69 14.42
N CYS A 407 -6.65 24.64 13.94
CA CYS A 407 -6.54 23.30 14.55
C CYS A 407 -5.14 23.13 15.15
N SER A 408 -5.06 22.58 16.37
CA SER A 408 -3.78 22.29 17.03
C SER A 408 -3.39 20.81 17.02
N LEU A 409 -4.13 19.93 16.32
CA LEU A 409 -3.94 18.47 16.36
C LEU A 409 -2.52 18.02 15.97
N LEU A 410 -1.88 18.73 15.03
CA LEU A 410 -0.53 18.41 14.57
C LEU A 410 0.59 18.95 15.48
N GLY A 411 0.23 19.62 16.58
CA GLY A 411 1.15 20.33 17.47
C GLY A 411 1.48 21.75 17.03
N GLU A 412 0.88 22.22 15.94
CA GLU A 412 0.98 23.59 15.42
C GLU A 412 -0.41 24.07 14.96
N LEU A 413 -0.59 25.39 14.87
CA LEU A 413 -1.86 25.97 14.40
C LEU A 413 -1.93 25.94 12.88
N LYS A 414 -2.80 25.10 12.32
CA LYS A 414 -3.14 25.06 10.89
C LYS A 414 -4.60 25.50 10.68
N PRO A 415 -4.99 26.02 9.50
CA PRO A 415 -6.39 26.32 9.21
C PRO A 415 -7.31 25.11 9.43
N ARG A 416 -8.57 25.36 9.81
CA ARG A 416 -9.59 24.30 9.96
C ARG A 416 -10.40 24.11 8.67
N PRO A 417 -10.71 22.86 8.28
CA PRO A 417 -10.40 21.61 8.98
C PRO A 417 -8.97 21.18 8.64
N LEU A 418 -8.39 20.30 9.46
CA LEU A 418 -7.12 19.70 9.08
C LEU A 418 -7.34 18.79 7.87
N THR A 419 -6.51 18.92 6.83
CA THR A 419 -6.61 18.11 5.61
C THR A 419 -5.52 17.03 5.54
N ILE A 420 -5.68 16.06 4.62
CA ILE A 420 -4.62 15.07 4.32
C ILE A 420 -3.31 15.77 3.85
N PRO A 421 -3.33 16.77 2.95
CA PRO A 421 -2.15 17.57 2.62
C PRO A 421 -1.44 18.19 3.83
N ASP A 422 -2.17 18.79 4.78
CA ASP A 422 -1.57 19.36 5.99
C ASP A 422 -0.85 18.28 6.83
N ALA A 423 -1.47 17.11 6.95
CA ALA A 423 -0.90 15.98 7.66
C ALA A 423 0.37 15.45 6.95
N LEU A 424 0.37 15.36 5.62
CA LEU A 424 1.54 14.97 4.82
C LEU A 424 2.69 15.98 4.95
N GLU A 425 2.39 17.28 4.96
CA GLU A 425 3.38 18.34 5.18
C GLU A 425 4.03 18.19 6.56
N ALA A 426 3.22 18.07 7.61
CA ALA A 426 3.72 17.89 8.97
C ALA A 426 4.51 16.59 9.14
N LEU A 427 4.08 15.50 8.49
CA LEU A 427 4.79 14.23 8.47
C LEU A 427 6.16 14.37 7.80
N ASN A 428 6.24 15.02 6.63
CA ASN A 428 7.49 15.28 5.94
C ASN A 428 8.47 16.11 6.78
N ARG A 429 7.96 17.12 7.51
CA ARG A 429 8.78 17.86 8.47
C ARG A 429 9.34 16.96 9.57
N ARG A 430 8.52 16.11 10.20
CA ARG A 430 8.97 15.14 11.22
C ARG A 430 10.04 14.19 10.66
N LEU A 431 9.88 13.71 9.44
CA LEU A 431 10.89 12.90 8.76
C LEU A 431 12.20 13.68 8.53
N GLY A 432 12.11 14.97 8.19
CA GLY A 432 13.27 15.86 8.07
C GLY A 432 14.02 16.02 9.39
N GLU A 433 13.31 16.24 10.50
CA GLU A 433 13.89 16.34 11.85
C GLU A 433 14.61 15.06 12.27
N GLU A 434 13.99 13.90 12.00
CA GLU A 434 14.57 12.57 12.23
C GLU A 434 15.88 12.39 11.45
N LYS A 435 15.90 12.77 10.17
CA LYS A 435 17.12 12.76 9.35
C LYS A 435 18.18 13.75 9.82
N GLY A 436 17.82 14.77 10.58
CA GLY A 436 18.75 15.70 11.23
C GLY A 436 19.46 15.11 12.45
N LYS A 437 18.91 14.05 13.05
CA LYS A 437 19.39 13.41 14.29
C LYS A 437 19.79 11.94 14.10
N LYS A 438 20.33 11.60 12.93
CA LYS A 438 20.70 10.22 12.57
C LYS A 438 21.61 9.59 13.63
N PHE A 439 21.17 8.44 14.16
CA PHE A 439 21.88 7.65 15.17
C PHE A 439 22.23 8.40 16.47
N ALA A 440 21.64 9.58 16.73
CA ALA A 440 21.92 10.36 17.94
C ALA A 440 21.59 9.59 19.23
N ASP A 441 20.64 8.67 19.16
CA ASP A 441 20.18 7.77 20.21
C ASP A 441 21.02 6.49 20.37
N MET A 442 21.91 6.19 19.41
CA MET A 442 22.67 4.92 19.36
C MET A 442 24.18 5.10 19.49
N LEU A 443 24.70 6.28 19.16
CA LEU A 443 26.15 6.53 19.16
C LEU A 443 26.65 6.80 20.58
N ASP A 444 27.28 5.80 21.20
CA ASP A 444 28.35 6.03 22.17
C ASP A 444 29.65 6.20 21.37
N PHE A 445 30.26 7.39 21.40
CA PHE A 445 31.49 7.70 20.67
C PHE A 445 32.69 6.99 21.33
N ARG A 446 32.75 5.66 21.14
CA ARG A 446 33.94 4.87 21.45
C ARG A 446 34.63 4.47 20.15
N PRO A 447 35.89 4.88 19.94
CA PRO A 447 36.67 4.41 18.80
C PRO A 447 36.71 2.88 18.82
N ARG A 448 36.26 2.21 17.75
CA ARG A 448 36.48 0.77 17.58
C ARG A 448 37.96 0.55 17.26
N GLU A 449 38.61 -0.37 17.96
CA GLU A 449 39.98 -0.78 17.64
C GLU A 449 40.04 -1.36 16.22
N GLN A 450 41.09 -1.01 15.48
CA GLN A 450 41.31 -1.47 14.12
C GLN A 450 41.83 -2.91 14.15
N GLU A 451 41.03 -3.86 13.63
CA GLU A 451 41.44 -5.25 13.46
C GLU A 451 41.70 -5.54 11.97
N ARG A 452 42.81 -6.23 11.64
CA ARG A 452 43.01 -6.79 10.30
C ARG A 452 42.00 -7.91 10.06
N GLY A 453 41.23 -7.81 8.98
CA GLY A 453 40.30 -8.84 8.55
C GLY A 453 41.01 -10.12 8.09
N ARG A 454 40.26 -11.23 8.02
CA ARG A 454 40.71 -12.52 7.48
C ARG A 454 39.87 -12.89 6.26
N CYS A 455 40.46 -13.57 5.28
CA CYS A 455 39.75 -14.11 4.13
C CYS A 455 39.31 -15.55 4.39
N GLU A 456 38.04 -15.90 4.12
CA GLU A 456 37.53 -17.27 4.28
C GLU A 456 38.31 -18.29 3.42
N GLN A 457 38.90 -17.85 2.31
CA GLN A 457 39.71 -18.66 1.42
C GLN A 457 41.21 -18.70 1.80
N GLY A 458 41.60 -18.09 2.92
CA GLY A 458 42.99 -18.13 3.42
C GLY A 458 43.98 -17.25 2.65
N CYS A 459 43.51 -16.21 1.96
CA CYS A 459 44.38 -15.26 1.25
C CYS A 459 45.30 -14.48 2.21
N GLU A 460 46.56 -14.28 1.82
CA GLU A 460 47.56 -13.56 2.63
C GLU A 460 47.38 -12.03 2.58
N ASP A 461 47.01 -11.49 1.42
CA ASP A 461 46.84 -10.04 1.19
C ASP A 461 45.35 -9.63 1.24
N VAL A 462 44.82 -9.50 2.45
CA VAL A 462 43.43 -9.04 2.69
C VAL A 462 43.41 -7.54 2.97
N PRO A 463 42.63 -6.73 2.22
CA PRO A 463 42.55 -5.30 2.43
C PRO A 463 41.85 -4.96 3.77
N PHE A 464 42.03 -3.73 4.26
CA PHE A 464 41.33 -3.25 5.47
C PHE A 464 39.88 -2.83 5.19
N GLU A 465 39.58 -2.53 3.93
CA GLU A 465 38.25 -2.14 3.48
C GLU A 465 37.75 -3.05 2.35
N CYS A 466 36.42 -3.15 2.23
CA CYS A 466 35.77 -3.82 1.12
C CYS A 466 36.12 -3.15 -0.22
N GLN A 467 36.62 -3.91 -1.19
CA GLN A 467 36.98 -3.38 -2.52
C GLN A 467 35.78 -3.02 -3.41
N ILE A 468 34.54 -3.27 -2.93
CA ILE A 468 33.30 -2.96 -3.66
C ILE A 468 32.56 -1.77 -3.05
N CYS A 469 32.47 -1.71 -1.72
CA CYS A 469 31.71 -0.67 -1.03
C CYS A 469 32.58 0.23 -0.13
N HIS A 470 33.87 -0.02 0.02
CA HIS A 470 34.79 0.75 0.86
C HIS A 470 34.34 0.83 2.33
N VAL A 471 33.62 -0.18 2.83
CA VAL A 471 33.37 -0.31 4.27
C VAL A 471 34.67 -0.75 4.92
N GLU A 472 35.14 0.01 5.90
CA GLU A 472 36.32 -0.27 6.71
C GLU A 472 36.03 -1.27 7.84
N ASN A 473 37.08 -1.80 8.47
CA ASN A 473 37.02 -2.70 9.63
C ASN A 473 36.19 -3.97 9.38
N VAL A 474 36.28 -4.51 8.16
CA VAL A 474 35.61 -5.76 7.80
C VAL A 474 36.41 -6.92 8.39
N LYS A 475 35.80 -7.67 9.31
CA LYS A 475 36.47 -8.79 10.01
C LYS A 475 36.68 -10.01 9.11
N ILE A 476 35.74 -10.27 8.21
CA ILE A 476 35.74 -11.45 7.34
C ILE A 476 35.51 -11.00 5.90
N PHE A 477 36.43 -11.37 5.01
CA PHE A 477 36.32 -11.14 3.58
C PHE A 477 36.01 -12.43 2.84
N ARG A 478 35.23 -12.28 1.76
CA ARG A 478 34.96 -13.36 0.81
C ARG A 478 35.60 -13.04 -0.52
N HIS A 479 36.25 -14.04 -1.08
CA HIS A 479 36.88 -13.97 -2.39
C HIS A 479 35.83 -14.22 -3.49
N ALA A 480 35.47 -13.16 -4.21
CA ALA A 480 34.64 -13.25 -5.41
C ALA A 480 35.53 -13.41 -6.64
N ASN A 481 35.24 -14.40 -7.49
CA ASN A 481 35.96 -14.63 -8.75
C ASN A 481 35.00 -14.40 -9.94
N PRO A 482 34.71 -13.13 -10.31
CA PRO A 482 33.90 -12.84 -11.48
C PRO A 482 34.60 -13.33 -12.78
N PRO A 483 33.86 -13.86 -13.77
CA PRO A 483 34.46 -14.40 -15.00
C PRO A 483 35.24 -13.35 -15.81
N ASP A 484 34.87 -12.07 -15.71
CA ASP A 484 35.43 -10.96 -16.52
C ASP A 484 36.32 -9.99 -15.72
N ALA A 485 36.78 -10.35 -14.52
CA ALA A 485 37.60 -9.46 -13.71
C ALA A 485 38.53 -10.20 -12.74
N ASP A 486 39.58 -9.50 -12.31
CA ASP A 486 40.45 -9.98 -11.24
C ASP A 486 39.64 -10.29 -9.98
N PRO A 487 40.07 -11.27 -9.17
CA PRO A 487 39.40 -11.59 -7.93
C PRO A 487 39.29 -10.40 -6.98
N ILE A 488 38.15 -10.31 -6.29
CA ILE A 488 37.80 -9.17 -5.43
C ILE A 488 37.53 -9.67 -4.02
N HIS A 489 38.18 -9.04 -3.03
CA HIS A 489 37.87 -9.19 -1.62
C HIS A 489 36.67 -8.30 -1.27
N ALA A 490 35.51 -8.95 -1.15
CA ALA A 490 34.25 -8.31 -0.80
C ALA A 490 33.90 -8.56 0.67
N CYS A 491 33.27 -7.58 1.33
CA CYS A 491 32.60 -7.85 2.59
C CYS A 491 31.43 -8.83 2.37
N PRO A 492 30.95 -9.52 3.43
CA PRO A 492 29.92 -10.55 3.31
C PRO A 492 28.66 -10.05 2.60
N PHE A 493 28.26 -8.80 2.87
CA PHE A 493 27.12 -8.15 2.23
C PHE A 493 27.30 -7.94 0.73
N CYS A 494 28.43 -7.39 0.28
CA CYS A 494 28.66 -7.18 -1.15
C CYS A 494 28.79 -8.51 -1.90
N PHE A 495 29.33 -9.53 -1.25
CA PHE A 495 29.37 -10.89 -1.82
C PHE A 495 27.97 -11.50 -1.95
N GLN A 496 27.09 -11.34 -0.94
CA GLN A 496 25.68 -11.74 -1.02
C GLN A 496 24.96 -11.04 -2.17
N LEU A 497 25.10 -9.72 -2.29
CA LEU A 497 24.48 -8.97 -3.39
C LEU A 497 25.03 -9.35 -4.76
N TRP A 498 26.32 -9.69 -4.87
CA TRP A 498 26.89 -10.19 -6.12
C TRP A 498 26.22 -11.50 -6.56
N LYS A 499 25.99 -12.45 -5.64
CA LYS A 499 25.25 -13.69 -5.93
C LYS A 499 23.80 -13.39 -6.32
N LEU A 500 23.11 -12.55 -5.55
CA LEU A 500 21.75 -12.13 -5.83
C LEU A 500 21.63 -11.50 -7.23
N GLY A 501 22.51 -10.56 -7.57
CA GLY A 501 22.51 -9.87 -8.87
C GLY A 501 22.71 -10.79 -10.08
N ARG A 502 23.39 -11.93 -9.90
CA ARG A 502 23.50 -12.97 -10.96
C ARG A 502 22.19 -13.73 -11.17
N LEU A 503 21.42 -13.91 -10.12
CA LEU A 503 20.18 -14.69 -10.14
C LEU A 503 18.95 -13.85 -10.43
N LEU A 504 18.94 -12.56 -10.06
CA LEU A 504 17.79 -11.66 -10.18
C LEU A 504 17.02 -11.74 -11.50
N PRO A 505 17.67 -11.84 -12.68
CA PRO A 505 16.92 -11.89 -13.94
C PRO A 505 16.06 -13.16 -14.11
N ARG A 506 16.29 -14.20 -13.29
CA ARG A 506 15.54 -15.45 -13.30
C ARG A 506 14.70 -15.65 -12.05
N VAL A 507 14.83 -14.77 -11.05
CA VAL A 507 14.08 -14.91 -9.79
C VAL A 507 12.60 -14.69 -10.09
N ARG A 508 11.79 -15.66 -9.67
CA ARG A 508 10.33 -15.57 -9.71
C ARG A 508 9.73 -15.63 -8.32
N PHE A 509 10.36 -16.35 -7.39
CA PHE A 509 9.83 -16.58 -6.06
C PHE A 509 10.79 -16.07 -4.98
N LEU A 510 10.21 -15.54 -3.90
CA LEU A 510 10.92 -15.26 -2.67
C LEU A 510 10.25 -15.94 -1.48
N ALA A 511 11.06 -16.41 -0.53
CA ALA A 511 10.58 -16.98 0.71
C ALA A 511 11.25 -16.28 1.89
N ARG A 512 10.44 -15.87 2.87
CA ARG A 512 10.91 -15.27 4.13
C ARG A 512 10.91 -16.31 5.24
N PHE A 513 12.00 -16.33 5.99
CA PHE A 513 12.21 -17.18 7.16
C PHE A 513 12.62 -16.32 8.36
N PRO A 514 12.35 -16.78 9.59
CA PRO A 514 12.85 -16.13 10.78
C PRO A 514 14.38 -16.24 10.83
N GLU A 515 15.00 -15.28 11.54
CA GLU A 515 16.44 -15.31 11.79
C GLU A 515 16.85 -16.60 12.54
N GLY A 516 17.99 -17.19 12.17
CA GLY A 516 18.53 -18.39 12.81
C GLY A 516 18.07 -19.74 12.22
N VAL A 517 17.21 -19.74 11.21
CA VAL A 517 16.91 -20.97 10.45
C VAL A 517 18.15 -21.39 9.64
N GLU A 518 18.54 -22.66 9.77
CA GLU A 518 19.58 -23.23 8.91
C GLU A 518 19.06 -23.35 7.48
N VAL A 519 19.57 -22.46 6.63
CA VAL A 519 19.28 -22.45 5.20
C VAL A 519 20.57 -22.78 4.46
N SER A 520 20.59 -23.92 3.77
CA SER A 520 21.72 -24.30 2.93
C SER A 520 21.40 -23.92 1.49
N ALA A 521 21.86 -22.76 1.04
CA ALA A 521 21.89 -22.45 -0.39
C ALA A 521 22.98 -23.28 -1.07
N SER A 522 22.75 -24.59 -1.20
CA SER A 522 23.66 -25.52 -1.89
C SER A 522 23.40 -25.49 -3.39
N SER A 523 23.56 -24.34 -4.05
CA SER A 523 23.66 -24.25 -5.52
C SER A 523 23.77 -22.81 -5.98
N ASP A 524 24.32 -22.60 -7.17
CA ASP A 524 24.14 -21.39 -7.99
C ASP A 524 22.67 -21.17 -8.42
N LYS A 525 21.67 -21.76 -7.77
CA LYS A 525 20.24 -21.68 -8.15
C LYS A 525 19.41 -20.77 -7.24
N ALA A 526 19.78 -20.65 -5.96
CA ALA A 526 19.07 -19.80 -5.01
C ALA A 526 20.01 -18.76 -4.36
N ALA A 527 19.53 -17.52 -4.23
CA ALA A 527 20.24 -16.44 -3.54
C ALA A 527 19.69 -16.25 -2.13
N LEU A 528 20.59 -16.25 -1.14
CA LEU A 528 20.27 -15.90 0.24
C LEU A 528 20.69 -14.47 0.54
N PHE A 529 19.79 -13.71 1.16
CA PHE A 529 20.10 -12.38 1.69
C PHE A 529 19.33 -12.12 3.00
N GLU A 530 19.84 -11.20 3.79
CA GLU A 530 19.32 -10.90 5.11
C GLU A 530 18.71 -9.50 5.15
N LEU A 531 17.64 -9.37 5.94
CA LEU A 531 17.00 -8.11 6.32
C LEU A 531 16.81 -8.11 7.85
N PRO A 532 16.50 -6.96 8.48
CA PRO A 532 16.38 -6.88 9.94
C PRO A 532 15.43 -7.94 10.55
N GLY A 533 15.99 -8.95 11.23
CA GLY A 533 15.23 -10.02 11.89
C GLY A 533 14.68 -11.11 10.97
N ALA A 534 15.10 -11.17 9.69
CA ALA A 534 14.62 -12.16 8.74
C ALA A 534 15.68 -12.57 7.71
N VAL A 535 15.57 -13.81 7.22
CA VAL A 535 16.35 -14.35 6.11
C VAL A 535 15.45 -14.57 4.91
N TYR A 536 15.91 -14.18 3.73
CA TYR A 536 15.21 -14.35 2.48
C TYR A 536 15.97 -15.30 1.55
N LEU A 537 15.20 -16.18 0.91
CA LEU A 537 15.63 -16.94 -0.26
C LEU A 537 14.95 -16.39 -1.51
N ALA A 538 15.71 -16.20 -2.58
CA ALA A 538 15.23 -15.85 -3.90
C ALA A 538 15.62 -16.94 -4.90
N ALA A 539 14.65 -17.43 -5.67
CA ALA A 539 14.83 -18.56 -6.59
C ALA A 539 13.96 -18.44 -7.84
N ALA A 540 14.28 -19.22 -8.87
CA ALA A 540 13.49 -19.29 -10.10
C ALA A 540 12.31 -20.26 -9.95
N ASP A 541 12.49 -21.34 -9.19
CA ASP A 541 11.48 -22.38 -8.93
C ASP A 541 11.28 -22.58 -7.43
N LEU A 542 10.05 -22.90 -7.01
CA LEU A 542 9.72 -23.21 -5.62
C LEU A 542 10.46 -24.44 -5.10
N ARG A 543 10.74 -25.43 -5.96
CA ARG A 543 11.51 -26.61 -5.59
C ARG A 543 12.91 -26.26 -5.09
N GLU A 544 13.50 -25.19 -5.62
CA GLU A 544 14.82 -24.71 -5.19
C GLU A 544 14.76 -24.11 -3.77
N ILE A 545 13.62 -23.52 -3.38
CA ILE A 545 13.40 -23.03 -2.02
C ILE A 545 13.21 -24.22 -1.06
N GLU A 546 12.41 -25.22 -1.45
CA GLU A 546 12.15 -26.43 -0.67
C GLU A 546 13.42 -27.28 -0.45
N GLU A 547 14.29 -27.35 -1.46
CA GLU A 547 15.59 -28.01 -1.35
C GLU A 547 16.55 -27.25 -0.43
N ALA A 548 16.50 -25.91 -0.43
CA ALA A 548 17.43 -25.06 0.32
C ALA A 548 17.05 -24.89 1.80
N ALA A 549 15.78 -25.05 2.16
CA ALA A 549 15.29 -24.90 3.53
C ALA A 549 14.31 -26.02 3.89
N ARG A 550 14.62 -26.79 4.95
CA ARG A 550 13.71 -27.80 5.50
C ARG A 550 12.55 -27.19 6.30
N ALA A 551 12.72 -25.97 6.80
CA ALA A 551 11.68 -25.26 7.53
C ALA A 551 10.65 -24.67 6.56
N LYS A 552 9.39 -24.56 7.02
CA LYS A 552 8.35 -23.87 6.24
C LYS A 552 8.57 -22.35 6.29
N PRO A 553 8.49 -21.63 5.15
CA PRO A 553 8.59 -20.18 5.18
C PRO A 553 7.41 -19.53 5.91
N GLU A 554 7.65 -18.38 6.53
CA GLU A 554 6.60 -17.54 7.13
C GLU A 554 5.73 -16.88 6.06
N ALA A 555 6.37 -16.49 4.96
CA ALA A 555 5.72 -15.85 3.83
C ALA A 555 6.39 -16.29 2.54
N LEU A 556 5.56 -16.52 1.52
CA LEU A 556 5.97 -16.88 0.18
C LEU A 556 5.46 -15.80 -0.78
N PHE A 557 6.37 -15.28 -1.58
CA PHE A 557 6.12 -14.19 -2.48
C PHE A 557 6.38 -14.60 -3.92
N VAL A 558 5.63 -14.00 -4.83
CA VAL A 558 5.84 -14.11 -6.28
C VAL A 558 6.14 -12.72 -6.84
N LEU A 559 7.17 -12.59 -7.65
CA LEU A 559 7.54 -11.32 -8.27
C LEU A 559 6.64 -11.02 -9.47
N ASN A 560 6.10 -9.80 -9.52
CA ASN A 560 5.39 -9.25 -10.68
C ASN A 560 4.29 -10.18 -11.25
N SER A 561 3.60 -10.89 -10.37
CA SER A 561 2.54 -11.84 -10.70
C SER A 561 1.49 -11.85 -9.60
N PHE A 562 0.24 -12.15 -9.97
CA PHE A 562 -0.90 -12.28 -9.07
C PHE A 562 -1.31 -13.74 -8.89
N GLU A 563 -0.33 -14.65 -8.89
CA GLU A 563 -0.55 -16.09 -8.73
C GLU A 563 -1.27 -16.39 -7.39
N PRO A 564 -2.42 -17.10 -7.40
CA PRO A 564 -3.17 -17.41 -6.19
C PRO A 564 -2.31 -18.15 -5.15
N GLY A 565 -2.46 -17.79 -3.87
CA GLY A 565 -1.75 -18.42 -2.76
C GLY A 565 -0.37 -17.80 -2.44
N PHE A 566 0.08 -16.82 -3.23
CA PHE A 566 1.32 -16.09 -3.02
C PHE A 566 1.04 -14.62 -2.68
N ARG A 567 1.96 -13.99 -1.96
CA ARG A 567 1.98 -12.52 -1.80
C ARG A 567 2.71 -11.91 -3.01
N PRO A 568 2.10 -11.05 -3.83
CA PRO A 568 2.78 -10.39 -4.92
C PRO A 568 3.81 -9.41 -4.35
N LEU A 569 4.95 -9.33 -5.01
CA LEU A 569 5.88 -8.23 -4.86
C LEU A 569 6.02 -7.57 -6.22
N LEU A 570 5.28 -6.47 -6.39
CA LEU A 570 5.32 -5.64 -7.59
C LEU A 570 6.50 -4.67 -7.47
N ILE A 571 7.61 -5.06 -8.08
CA ILE A 571 8.88 -4.32 -8.02
C ILE A 571 9.40 -4.12 -9.44
N ALA A 572 10.34 -3.18 -9.62
CA ALA A 572 10.93 -2.93 -10.92
C ALA A 572 11.34 -4.24 -11.61
N ASN A 573 11.01 -4.38 -12.91
CA ASN A 573 11.28 -5.63 -13.60
C ASN A 573 12.79 -5.79 -13.82
N TYR A 574 13.41 -6.61 -12.97
CA TYR A 574 14.82 -6.98 -13.08
C TYR A 574 15.02 -8.24 -13.94
N ILE A 575 13.91 -8.87 -14.36
CA ILE A 575 13.86 -9.97 -15.34
C ILE A 575 14.27 -9.37 -16.69
N VAL A 576 15.29 -9.96 -17.29
CA VAL A 576 15.73 -9.61 -18.63
C VAL A 576 15.61 -10.88 -19.44
N ASP A 577 15.00 -10.81 -20.62
CA ASP A 577 15.03 -11.93 -21.56
C ASP A 577 16.51 -12.31 -21.79
N PRO A 578 16.89 -13.56 -21.49
CA PRO A 578 18.25 -14.04 -21.75
C PRO A 578 18.68 -13.89 -23.22
N GLU A 579 17.74 -13.87 -24.17
CA GLU A 579 18.02 -13.69 -25.60
C GLU A 579 18.30 -12.22 -25.97
N GLU A 580 17.72 -11.27 -25.25
CA GLU A 580 17.84 -9.82 -25.52
C GLU A 580 18.95 -9.13 -24.72
N SER A 581 19.46 -9.77 -23.68
CA SER A 581 20.47 -9.18 -22.80
C SER A 581 21.91 -9.52 -23.23
N PRO A 582 22.76 -8.51 -23.53
CA PRO A 582 24.19 -8.73 -23.80
C PRO A 582 24.93 -9.39 -22.63
N ASP A 583 24.45 -9.19 -21.40
CA ASP A 583 25.02 -9.73 -20.15
C ASP A 583 24.88 -11.27 -20.01
N PHE A 584 24.07 -11.91 -20.87
CA PHE A 584 23.83 -13.37 -20.88
C PHE A 584 24.59 -14.10 -21.99
N LYS A 585 25.27 -13.36 -22.89
CA LYS A 585 26.16 -13.92 -23.93
C LYS A 585 27.62 -13.95 -23.46
N SER A 586 27.91 -14.56 -22.31
CA SER A 586 29.27 -15.01 -21.91
C SER A 586 29.24 -15.69 -20.54
#